data_AF-A0A7Y2AP70-F1
#
_entry.id   AF-A0A7Y2AP70-F1
#
_cell.length_a   1.000
_cell.length_b   1.000
_cell.length_c   1.000
_cell.angle_alpha   90.00
_cell.angle_beta   90.00
_cell.angle_gamma   90.00
#
_symmetry.space_group_name_H-M   'P 1'
#
loop_
_entity.id
_entity.type
_entity.pdbx_description
1 polymer ?
#
loop_
_entity_poly.entity_id
_entity_poly.type
_entity_poly.pdbx_seq_one_letter_code
_entity_poly.pdbx_strand_id
1 'polypeptide(L)'
;MSKQKELHDNELAVWLNKINTSIEPYSKLIAVVVFALIVGAIAWGLYSSKVSGDRSDATLQLLMADPEVAEKYPETAAAGWSILYSANRDLEAGIQSLYADRSDAETLLTQAKSSFREALAASDDRLLRSRAFLGLALAAESMGEIDEAIAAYNDTISVNESKAMVQKAQKRIDELSSPETKDFVAWFAEQDFRPADPSLPPELPSGTTLPDLPDLKLPTLGSGDDTDEDDEMSLDDMPGLELPADYDVATPEATPEK
;
A
#
# COMPACT_ATOMS: atom_id res chain seq x y z
N MET A 1 -42.14 69.37 13.26
CA MET A 1 -40.92 68.60 12.92
C MET A 1 -40.91 68.23 11.42
N SER A 2 -40.80 69.20 10.50
CA SER A 2 -40.84 68.92 9.04
C SER A 2 -39.66 69.49 8.25
N LYS A 3 -39.06 70.61 8.66
CA LYS A 3 -37.93 71.25 7.93
C LYS A 3 -36.60 70.46 7.94
N GLN A 4 -36.38 69.60 8.93
CA GLN A 4 -35.12 68.86 9.06
C GLN A 4 -35.03 67.65 8.11
N LYS A 5 -36.18 67.02 7.79
CA LYS A 5 -36.27 65.94 6.79
C LYS A 5 -36.03 66.47 5.37
N GLU A 6 -36.58 67.65 5.07
CA GLU A 6 -36.48 68.27 3.75
C GLU A 6 -35.05 68.72 3.40
N LEU A 7 -34.25 69.12 4.40
CA LEU A 7 -32.84 69.47 4.20
C LEU A 7 -31.95 68.24 4.00
N HIS A 8 -32.22 67.13 4.71
CA HIS A 8 -31.51 65.86 4.50
C HIS A 8 -31.81 65.25 3.12
N ASP A 9 -33.07 65.28 2.68
CA ASP A 9 -33.43 64.82 1.33
C ASP A 9 -32.76 65.68 0.25
N ASN A 10 -32.58 66.99 0.51
CA ASN A 10 -31.92 67.90 -0.41
C ASN A 10 -30.40 67.71 -0.46
N GLU A 11 -29.72 67.54 0.68
CA GLU A 11 -28.27 67.24 0.69
C GLU A 11 -27.95 65.87 0.09
N LEU A 12 -28.77 64.86 0.37
CA LEU A 12 -28.68 63.55 -0.27
C LEU A 12 -28.94 63.66 -1.77
N ALA A 13 -29.95 64.42 -2.20
CA ALA A 13 -30.25 64.63 -3.61
C ALA A 13 -29.12 65.38 -4.34
N VAL A 14 -28.53 66.40 -3.73
CA VAL A 14 -27.39 67.15 -4.30
C VAL A 14 -26.15 66.26 -4.39
N TRP A 15 -25.89 65.44 -3.39
CA TRP A 15 -24.79 64.48 -3.40
C TRP A 15 -24.99 63.37 -4.44
N LEU A 16 -26.21 62.80 -4.53
CA LEU A 16 -26.58 61.84 -5.58
C LEU A 16 -26.44 62.44 -6.97
N ASN A 17 -26.88 63.69 -7.15
CA ASN A 17 -26.81 64.36 -8.44
C ASN A 17 -25.34 64.62 -8.84
N LYS A 18 -24.50 65.04 -7.88
CA LYS A 18 -23.06 65.25 -8.12
C LYS A 18 -22.33 63.95 -8.49
N ILE A 19 -22.72 62.82 -7.88
CA ILE A 19 -22.22 61.49 -8.24
C ILE A 19 -22.74 61.07 -9.62
N ASN A 20 -24.03 61.27 -9.89
CA ASN A 20 -24.64 60.94 -11.17
C ASN A 20 -23.97 61.68 -12.34
N THR A 21 -23.76 62.99 -12.23
CA THR A 21 -23.08 63.79 -13.25
C THR A 21 -21.60 63.40 -13.41
N SER A 22 -20.96 62.90 -12.35
CA SER A 22 -19.56 62.42 -12.42
C SER A 22 -19.43 61.03 -13.06
N ILE A 23 -20.48 60.21 -12.98
CA ILE A 23 -20.54 58.85 -13.53
C ILE A 23 -21.07 58.84 -14.97
N GLU A 24 -21.93 59.79 -15.34
CA GLU A 24 -22.56 59.89 -16.67
C GLU A 24 -21.59 59.67 -17.86
N PRO A 25 -20.40 60.33 -17.94
CA PRO A 25 -19.48 60.14 -19.06
C PRO A 25 -18.80 58.76 -19.10
N TYR A 26 -18.69 58.08 -17.95
CA TYR A 26 -18.03 56.77 -17.83
C TYR A 26 -19.00 55.61 -17.63
N SER A 27 -20.31 55.88 -17.54
CA SER A 27 -21.37 54.91 -17.22
C SER A 27 -21.36 53.68 -18.14
N LYS A 28 -21.12 53.87 -19.44
CA LYS A 28 -20.97 52.77 -20.42
C LYS A 28 -19.72 51.93 -20.15
N LEU A 29 -18.58 52.55 -19.85
CA LEU A 29 -17.34 51.84 -19.52
C LEU A 29 -17.47 51.09 -18.18
N ILE A 30 -18.08 51.72 -17.17
CA ILE A 30 -18.36 51.09 -15.87
C ILE A 30 -19.30 49.91 -16.06
N ALA A 31 -20.35 50.03 -16.88
CA ALA A 31 -21.25 48.91 -17.17
C ALA A 31 -20.52 47.74 -17.84
N VAL A 32 -19.62 48.01 -18.80
CA VAL A 32 -18.78 46.97 -19.44
C VAL A 32 -17.85 46.30 -18.42
N VAL A 33 -17.19 47.08 -17.56
CA VAL A 33 -16.29 46.55 -16.52
C VAL A 33 -17.06 45.71 -15.50
N VAL A 34 -18.21 46.20 -15.01
CA VAL A 34 -19.07 45.44 -14.07
C VAL A 34 -19.59 44.17 -14.72
N PHE A 35 -20.01 44.23 -15.98
CA PHE A 35 -20.43 43.04 -16.72
C PHE A 35 -19.28 42.02 -16.86
N ALA A 36 -18.09 42.48 -17.22
CA ALA A 36 -16.90 41.62 -17.31
C ALA A 36 -16.55 40.99 -15.95
N LEU A 37 -16.66 41.74 -14.85
CA LEU A 37 -16.46 41.21 -13.49
C LEU A 37 -17.50 40.15 -13.11
N ILE A 38 -18.78 40.35 -13.45
CA ILE A 38 -19.84 39.38 -13.19
C ILE A 38 -19.59 38.10 -13.98
N VAL A 39 -19.28 38.21 -15.28
CA VAL A 39 -18.95 37.04 -16.12
C VAL A 39 -17.72 36.32 -15.58
N GLY A 40 -16.67 37.05 -15.18
CA GLY A 40 -15.48 36.49 -14.55
C GLY A 40 -15.80 35.76 -13.25
N ALA A 41 -16.64 36.34 -12.38
CA ALA A 41 -17.05 35.73 -11.12
C ALA A 41 -17.89 34.47 -11.33
N ILE A 42 -18.79 34.44 -12.32
CA ILE A 42 -19.56 33.24 -12.68
C ILE A 42 -18.64 32.15 -13.23
N ALA A 43 -17.73 32.49 -14.15
CA ALA A 43 -16.76 31.54 -14.70
C ALA A 43 -15.87 30.93 -13.59
N TRP A 44 -15.39 31.77 -12.67
CA TRP A 44 -14.64 31.33 -11.50
C TRP A 44 -15.49 30.44 -10.57
N GLY A 45 -16.75 30.81 -10.32
CA GLY A 45 -17.69 30.03 -9.52
C GLY A 45 -17.91 28.62 -10.08
N LEU A 46 -18.15 28.50 -11.39
CA LEU A 46 -18.34 27.20 -12.05
C LEU A 46 -17.07 26.36 -12.04
N TYR A 47 -15.90 26.96 -12.31
CA TYR A 47 -14.62 26.27 -12.25
C TYR A 47 -14.32 25.76 -10.84
N SER A 48 -14.46 26.61 -9.82
CA SER A 48 -14.24 26.25 -8.42
C SER A 48 -15.20 25.16 -7.92
N SER A 49 -16.46 25.20 -8.37
CA SER A 49 -17.45 24.16 -8.08
C SER A 49 -17.04 22.81 -8.65
N LYS A 50 -16.59 22.77 -9.92
CA LYS A 50 -16.11 21.55 -10.57
C LYS A 50 -14.91 20.95 -9.84
N VAL A 51 -13.90 21.76 -9.55
CA VAL A 51 -12.69 21.32 -8.82
C VAL A 51 -13.04 20.78 -7.43
N SER A 52 -14.02 21.37 -6.75
CA SER A 52 -14.48 20.85 -5.44
C SER A 52 -15.23 19.52 -5.56
N GLY A 53 -15.98 19.32 -6.65
CA GLY A 53 -16.64 18.06 -6.96
C GLY A 53 -15.62 16.95 -7.25
N ASP A 54 -14.70 17.20 -8.19
CA ASP A 54 -13.66 16.25 -8.58
C ASP A 54 -12.81 15.79 -7.38
N ARG A 55 -12.46 16.70 -6.46
CA ARG A 55 -11.72 16.34 -5.24
C ARG A 55 -12.51 15.43 -4.30
N SER A 56 -13.81 15.67 -4.17
CA SER A 56 -14.68 14.89 -3.29
C SER A 56 -14.88 13.48 -3.84
N ASP A 57 -15.16 13.38 -5.14
CA ASP A 57 -15.33 12.10 -5.84
C ASP A 57 -14.03 11.29 -5.86
N ALA A 58 -12.89 11.94 -6.14
CA ALA A 58 -11.59 11.29 -6.12
C ALA A 58 -11.26 10.72 -4.73
N THR A 59 -11.56 11.46 -3.66
CA THR A 59 -11.34 10.99 -2.28
C THR A 59 -12.24 9.79 -1.95
N LEU A 60 -13.49 9.83 -2.38
CA LEU A 60 -14.44 8.73 -2.19
C LEU A 60 -14.00 7.48 -2.96
N GLN A 61 -13.57 7.62 -4.21
CA GLN A 61 -13.08 6.49 -5.01
C GLN A 61 -11.77 5.92 -4.47
N LEU A 62 -10.86 6.78 -3.96
CA LEU A 62 -9.66 6.33 -3.25
C LEU A 62 -10.03 5.48 -2.03
N LEU A 63 -11.02 5.89 -1.24
CA LEU A 63 -11.48 5.14 -0.07
C LEU A 63 -12.10 3.79 -0.47
N MET A 64 -12.71 3.72 -1.65
CA MET A 64 -13.22 2.48 -2.26
C MET A 64 -12.13 1.64 -2.92
N ALA A 65 -10.87 2.07 -2.85
CA ALA A 65 -9.72 1.42 -3.48
C ALA A 65 -9.86 1.23 -5.00
N ASP A 66 -10.55 2.16 -5.70
CA ASP A 66 -10.60 2.17 -7.17
C ASP A 66 -9.18 2.38 -7.73
N PRO A 67 -8.65 1.46 -8.55
CA PRO A 67 -7.32 1.59 -9.12
C PRO A 67 -7.18 2.75 -10.12
N GLU A 68 -8.28 3.25 -10.68
CA GLU A 68 -8.29 4.24 -11.77
C GLU A 68 -8.35 5.69 -11.27
N VAL A 69 -8.27 5.94 -9.96
CA VAL A 69 -8.40 7.29 -9.36
C VAL A 69 -7.38 8.27 -9.97
N ALA A 70 -6.14 7.82 -10.19
CA ALA A 70 -5.09 8.66 -10.77
C ALA A 70 -5.38 9.06 -12.22
N GLU A 71 -5.97 8.17 -13.01
CA GLU A 71 -6.34 8.43 -14.40
C GLU A 71 -7.58 9.32 -14.49
N LYS A 72 -8.58 9.09 -13.62
CA LYS A 72 -9.83 9.84 -13.61
C LYS A 72 -9.66 11.25 -13.03
N TYR A 73 -8.77 11.42 -12.05
CA TYR A 73 -8.64 12.66 -11.29
C TYR A 73 -7.17 13.11 -11.08
N PRO A 74 -6.37 13.24 -12.16
CA PRO A 74 -4.91 13.40 -12.08
C PRO A 74 -4.45 14.64 -11.31
N GLU A 75 -5.27 15.69 -11.26
CA GLU A 75 -4.94 16.96 -10.57
C GLU A 75 -5.34 16.98 -9.09
N THR A 76 -5.82 15.86 -8.54
CA THR A 76 -6.28 15.78 -7.14
C THR A 76 -5.20 15.17 -6.25
N ALA A 77 -5.22 15.53 -4.96
CA ALA A 77 -4.35 14.88 -3.98
C ALA A 77 -4.61 13.36 -3.90
N ALA A 78 -5.86 12.94 -4.11
CA ALA A 78 -6.25 11.53 -4.09
C ALA A 78 -5.57 10.70 -5.19
N ALA A 79 -5.28 11.30 -6.36
CA ALA A 79 -4.49 10.63 -7.41
C ALA A 79 -3.08 10.27 -6.94
N GLY A 80 -2.37 11.20 -6.29
CA GLY A 80 -1.05 10.92 -5.73
C GLY A 80 -1.10 9.79 -4.69
N TRP A 81 -2.13 9.80 -3.84
CA TRP A 81 -2.35 8.75 -2.84
C TRP A 81 -2.73 7.39 -3.45
N SER A 82 -3.51 7.35 -4.54
CA SER A 82 -3.83 6.07 -5.21
C SER A 82 -2.59 5.46 -5.86
N ILE A 83 -1.73 6.28 -6.47
CA ILE A 83 -0.44 5.83 -7.02
C ILE A 83 0.43 5.27 -5.88
N LEU A 84 0.54 5.98 -4.75
CA LEU A 84 1.29 5.50 -3.58
C LEU A 84 0.77 4.15 -3.08
N TYR A 85 -0.56 3.95 -3.01
CA TYR A 85 -1.13 2.66 -2.58
C TYR A 85 -0.90 1.56 -3.61
N SER A 86 -0.91 1.86 -4.90
CA SER A 86 -0.48 0.89 -5.92
C SER A 86 0.98 0.50 -5.73
N ALA A 87 1.87 1.48 -5.57
CA ALA A 87 3.30 1.25 -5.32
C ALA A 87 3.55 0.38 -4.08
N ASN A 88 2.79 0.59 -3.00
CA ASN A 88 2.89 -0.23 -1.79
C ASN A 88 2.43 -1.68 -2.03
N ARG A 89 1.42 -1.91 -2.88
CA ARG A 89 0.98 -3.27 -3.24
C ARG A 89 2.05 -4.00 -4.04
N ASP A 90 2.65 -3.31 -5.02
CA ASP A 90 3.75 -3.86 -5.82
C ASP A 90 4.98 -4.14 -4.94
N LEU A 91 5.29 -3.25 -3.99
CA LEU A 91 6.35 -3.45 -3.00
C LEU A 91 6.10 -4.69 -2.13
N GLU A 92 4.89 -4.82 -1.58
CA GLU A 92 4.52 -5.96 -0.75
C GLU A 92 4.60 -7.27 -1.52
N ALA A 93 4.05 -7.31 -2.74
CA ALA A 93 4.11 -8.48 -3.61
C ALA A 93 5.56 -8.82 -3.97
N GLY A 94 6.37 -7.82 -4.34
CA GLY A 94 7.79 -8.01 -4.67
C GLY A 94 8.59 -8.57 -3.50
N ILE A 95 8.38 -8.07 -2.27
CA ILE A 95 9.03 -8.60 -1.07
C ILE A 95 8.63 -10.05 -0.80
N GLN A 96 7.36 -10.41 -1.01
CA GLN A 96 6.90 -11.80 -0.85
C GLN A 96 7.54 -12.71 -1.91
N SER A 97 7.61 -12.25 -3.16
CA SER A 97 8.21 -13.01 -4.27
C SER A 97 9.71 -13.26 -4.09
N LEU A 98 10.45 -12.47 -3.28
CA LEU A 98 11.90 -12.68 -3.05
C LEU A 98 12.25 -14.11 -2.59
N TYR A 99 11.33 -14.78 -1.91
CA TYR A 99 11.52 -16.11 -1.34
C TYR A 99 10.98 -17.24 -2.23
N ALA A 100 10.41 -16.93 -3.39
CA ALA A 100 9.77 -17.91 -4.27
C ALA A 100 10.22 -17.77 -5.73
N ASP A 101 10.23 -16.54 -6.24
CA ASP A 101 10.66 -16.19 -7.59
C ASP A 101 11.35 -14.82 -7.59
N ARG A 102 12.69 -14.84 -7.62
CA ARG A 102 13.52 -13.63 -7.60
C ARG A 102 13.30 -12.76 -8.85
N SER A 103 13.02 -13.34 -10.01
CA SER A 103 12.81 -12.57 -11.24
C SER A 103 11.49 -11.80 -11.19
N ASP A 104 10.45 -12.42 -10.64
CA ASP A 104 9.17 -11.76 -10.39
C ASP A 104 9.33 -10.65 -9.34
N ALA A 105 10.06 -10.94 -8.25
CA ALA A 105 10.38 -9.96 -7.21
C ALA A 105 11.07 -8.71 -7.78
N GLU A 106 12.11 -8.88 -8.60
CA GLU A 106 12.84 -7.77 -9.23
C GLU A 106 11.92 -6.91 -10.12
N THR A 107 11.00 -7.55 -10.84
CA THR A 107 10.02 -6.87 -11.70
C THR A 107 9.07 -6.01 -10.86
N LEU A 108 8.46 -6.61 -9.83
CA LEU A 108 7.51 -5.94 -8.93
C LEU A 108 8.18 -4.81 -8.13
N LEU A 109 9.39 -5.02 -7.62
CA LEU A 109 10.13 -4.00 -6.87
C LEU A 109 10.55 -2.83 -7.78
N THR A 110 10.93 -3.11 -9.03
CA THR A 110 11.22 -2.06 -10.02
C THR A 110 9.97 -1.25 -10.35
N GLN A 111 8.83 -1.92 -10.52
CA GLN A 111 7.54 -1.27 -10.74
C GLN A 111 7.15 -0.39 -9.54
N ALA A 112 7.30 -0.90 -8.31
CA ALA A 112 7.08 -0.14 -7.10
C ALA A 112 7.94 1.13 -7.05
N LYS A 113 9.24 1.02 -7.36
CA LYS A 113 10.14 2.20 -7.43
C LYS A 113 9.67 3.22 -8.47
N SER A 114 9.19 2.78 -9.63
CA SER A 114 8.62 3.68 -10.64
C SER A 114 7.38 4.40 -10.12
N SER A 115 6.43 3.66 -9.55
CA SER A 115 5.18 4.20 -9.01
C SER A 115 5.42 5.15 -7.83
N PHE A 116 6.39 4.90 -6.95
CA PHE A 116 6.75 5.86 -5.89
C PHE A 116 7.32 7.16 -6.46
N ARG A 117 8.12 7.11 -7.54
CA ARG A 117 8.61 8.33 -8.22
C ARG A 117 7.47 9.10 -8.88
N GLU A 118 6.48 8.39 -9.43
CA GLU A 118 5.28 9.01 -9.98
C GLU A 118 4.45 9.69 -8.88
N ALA A 119 4.28 9.06 -7.71
CA ALA A 119 3.62 9.67 -6.56
C ALA A 119 4.34 10.95 -6.09
N LEU A 120 5.68 10.96 -6.12
CA LEU A 120 6.48 12.16 -5.82
C LEU A 120 6.26 13.29 -6.84
N ALA A 121 6.02 12.95 -8.11
CA ALA A 121 5.75 13.92 -9.17
C ALA A 121 4.30 14.44 -9.14
N ALA A 122 3.37 13.65 -8.62
CA ALA A 122 1.94 13.96 -8.60
C ALA A 122 1.57 15.07 -7.61
N SER A 123 2.32 15.25 -6.51
CA SER A 123 1.99 16.26 -5.50
C SER A 123 3.19 16.65 -4.62
N ASP A 124 3.19 17.92 -4.22
CA ASP A 124 4.12 18.46 -3.24
C ASP A 124 3.68 18.26 -1.77
N ASP A 125 2.61 17.50 -1.54
CA ASP A 125 2.15 17.19 -0.18
C ASP A 125 3.26 16.52 0.63
N ARG A 126 3.54 17.10 1.81
CA ARG A 126 4.65 16.67 2.67
C ARG A 126 4.49 15.21 3.12
N LEU A 127 3.27 14.81 3.45
CA LEU A 127 3.02 13.46 3.95
C LEU A 127 3.18 12.45 2.81
N LEU A 128 2.60 12.72 1.63
CA LEU A 128 2.77 11.88 0.45
C LEU A 128 4.25 11.70 0.10
N ARG A 129 5.02 12.79 0.04
CA ARG A 129 6.45 12.74 -0.31
C ARG A 129 7.26 11.92 0.69
N SER A 130 7.02 12.12 1.99
CA SER A 130 7.65 11.34 3.06
C SER A 130 7.40 9.82 2.87
N ARG A 131 6.16 9.45 2.57
CA ARG A 131 5.79 8.04 2.37
C ARG A 131 6.33 7.45 1.08
N ALA A 132 6.38 8.24 0.00
CA ALA A 132 6.93 7.78 -1.26
C ALA A 132 8.45 7.57 -1.18
N PHE A 133 9.20 8.48 -0.55
CA PHE A 133 10.64 8.27 -0.29
C PHE A 133 10.90 7.08 0.63
N LEU A 134 10.08 6.88 1.66
CA LEU A 134 10.17 5.70 2.51
C LEU A 134 9.96 4.41 1.69
N GLY A 135 8.97 4.40 0.80
CA GLY A 135 8.69 3.29 -0.10
C GLY A 135 9.85 2.99 -1.05
N LEU A 136 10.46 4.03 -1.64
CA LEU A 136 11.68 3.90 -2.45
C LEU A 136 12.82 3.26 -1.67
N ALA A 137 13.02 3.70 -0.43
CA ALA A 137 14.07 3.17 0.43
C ALA A 137 13.86 1.68 0.73
N LEU A 138 12.62 1.29 1.04
CA LEU A 138 12.26 -0.11 1.31
C LEU A 138 12.39 -0.98 0.06
N ALA A 139 12.00 -0.48 -1.11
CA ALA A 139 12.15 -1.21 -2.38
C ALA A 139 13.64 -1.44 -2.70
N ALA A 140 14.47 -0.41 -2.60
CA ALA A 140 15.91 -0.51 -2.80
C ALA A 140 16.57 -1.44 -1.77
N GLU A 141 16.18 -1.35 -0.49
CA GLU A 141 16.65 -2.26 0.57
C GLU A 141 16.32 -3.72 0.23
N SER A 142 15.11 -3.97 -0.27
CA SER A 142 14.64 -5.30 -0.67
C SER A 142 15.39 -5.87 -1.88
N MET A 143 15.85 -4.99 -2.78
CA MET A 143 16.71 -5.36 -3.93
C MET A 143 18.19 -5.49 -3.55
N GLY A 144 18.57 -5.21 -2.29
CA GLY A 144 19.96 -5.19 -1.84
C GLY A 144 20.76 -3.97 -2.32
N GLU A 145 20.09 -2.94 -2.85
CA GLU A 145 20.69 -1.71 -3.35
C GLU A 145 20.93 -0.72 -2.20
N ILE A 146 21.88 -1.04 -1.33
CA ILE A 146 22.09 -0.35 -0.04
C ILE A 146 22.34 1.15 -0.19
N ASP A 147 23.14 1.57 -1.17
CA ASP A 147 23.45 2.98 -1.38
C ASP A 147 22.20 3.78 -1.83
N GLU A 148 21.38 3.20 -2.70
CA GLU A 148 20.11 3.82 -3.13
C GLU A 148 19.10 3.86 -1.98
N ALA A 149 19.03 2.80 -1.16
CA ALA A 149 18.18 2.76 0.02
C ALA A 149 18.55 3.86 1.03
N ILE A 150 19.86 4.02 1.32
CA ILE A 150 20.35 5.08 2.21
C ILE A 150 20.03 6.48 1.64
N ALA A 151 20.19 6.69 0.33
CA ALA A 151 19.84 7.96 -0.31
C ALA A 151 18.34 8.29 -0.12
N ALA A 152 17.45 7.32 -0.40
CA ALA A 152 16.01 7.51 -0.24
C ALA A 152 15.58 7.67 1.23
N TYR A 153 16.26 7.03 2.19
CA TYR A 153 16.04 7.31 3.61
C TYR A 153 16.47 8.72 4.00
N ASN A 154 17.58 9.23 3.45
CA ASN A 154 17.99 10.63 3.67
C ASN A 154 16.97 11.61 3.05
N ASP A 155 16.39 11.29 1.90
CA ASP A 155 15.30 12.09 1.33
C ASP A 155 14.06 12.08 2.24
N THR A 156 13.71 10.92 2.80
CA THR A 156 12.63 10.78 3.80
C THR A 156 12.88 11.67 5.03
N ILE A 157 14.12 11.68 5.54
CA ILE A 157 14.53 12.54 6.66
C ILE A 157 14.41 14.02 6.28
N SER A 158 14.83 14.38 5.07
CA SER A 158 14.83 15.75 4.56
C SER A 158 13.42 16.32 4.43
N VAL A 159 12.42 15.50 4.15
CA VAL A 159 11.00 15.91 4.16
C VAL A 159 10.54 16.30 5.57
N ASN A 160 11.13 15.72 6.61
CA ASN A 160 10.88 16.05 8.02
C ASN A 160 9.38 16.05 8.37
N GLU A 161 8.65 15.00 7.93
CA GLU A 161 7.22 14.83 8.20
C GLU A 161 6.93 14.84 9.71
N SER A 162 7.70 14.05 10.45
CA SER A 162 7.59 13.91 11.90
C SER A 162 8.90 13.42 12.52
N LYS A 163 9.10 13.72 13.81
CA LYS A 163 10.27 13.24 14.58
C LYS A 163 10.36 11.71 14.57
N ALA A 164 9.22 11.02 14.67
CA ALA A 164 9.18 9.56 14.66
C ALA A 164 9.64 8.97 13.31
N MET A 165 9.21 9.58 12.19
CA MET A 165 9.64 9.16 10.86
C MET A 165 11.15 9.36 10.66
N VAL A 166 11.65 10.54 11.04
CA VAL A 166 13.08 10.86 10.97
C VAL A 166 13.91 9.87 11.78
N GLN A 167 13.49 9.56 13.02
CA GLN A 167 14.17 8.58 13.86
C GLN A 167 14.15 7.18 13.25
N LYS A 168 13.02 6.75 12.67
CA LYS A 168 12.91 5.44 12.04
C LYS A 168 13.83 5.32 10.81
N ALA A 169 13.85 6.34 9.95
CA ALA A 169 14.71 6.39 8.78
C ALA A 169 16.20 6.42 9.18
N GLN A 170 16.58 7.25 10.17
CA GLN A 170 17.96 7.31 10.66
C GLN A 170 18.40 5.96 11.23
N LYS A 171 17.56 5.32 12.05
CA LYS A 171 17.86 3.99 12.59
C LYS A 171 18.10 2.98 11.47
N ARG A 172 17.30 3.02 10.41
CA ARG A 172 17.51 2.13 9.25
C ARG A 172 18.81 2.43 8.52
N ILE A 173 19.19 3.69 8.33
CA ILE A 173 20.50 4.05 7.75
C ILE A 173 21.64 3.47 8.59
N ASP A 174 21.56 3.60 9.92
CA ASP A 174 22.59 3.10 10.83
C ASP A 174 22.72 1.57 10.74
N GLU A 175 21.59 0.86 10.69
CA GLU A 175 21.53 -0.60 10.48
C GLU A 175 22.11 -0.99 9.12
N LEU A 176 21.66 -0.37 8.02
CA LEU A 176 22.15 -0.68 6.66
C LEU A 176 23.63 -0.36 6.46
N SER A 177 24.17 0.57 7.23
CA SER A 177 25.60 0.93 7.18
C SER A 177 26.49 -0.06 7.92
N SER A 178 25.93 -0.94 8.75
CA SER A 178 26.69 -1.92 9.53
C SER A 178 27.32 -3.00 8.62
N PRO A 179 28.56 -3.44 8.92
CA PRO A 179 29.19 -4.55 8.20
C PRO A 179 28.34 -5.82 8.20
N GLU A 180 27.73 -6.14 9.34
CA GLU A 180 26.90 -7.33 9.52
C GLU A 180 25.70 -7.34 8.56
N THR A 181 25.06 -6.19 8.35
CA THR A 181 23.95 -6.09 7.40
C THR A 181 24.42 -6.23 5.97
N LYS A 182 25.58 -5.67 5.62
CA LYS A 182 26.16 -5.82 4.27
C LYS A 182 26.53 -7.26 3.98
N ASP A 183 27.10 -7.95 4.95
CA ASP A 183 27.44 -9.37 4.85
C ASP A 183 26.17 -10.22 4.69
N PHE A 184 25.12 -9.94 5.47
CA PHE A 184 23.83 -10.62 5.32
C PHE A 184 23.21 -10.40 3.93
N VAL A 185 23.19 -9.16 3.43
CA VAL A 185 22.62 -8.84 2.12
C VAL A 185 23.40 -9.52 1.00
N ALA A 186 24.73 -9.54 1.09
CA ALA A 186 25.57 -10.27 0.14
C ALA A 186 25.27 -11.78 0.15
N TRP A 187 25.21 -12.39 1.34
CA TRP A 187 24.84 -13.80 1.49
C TRP A 187 23.43 -14.08 0.94
N PHE A 188 22.45 -13.24 1.27
CA PHE A 188 21.07 -13.38 0.84
C PHE A 188 20.93 -13.27 -0.68
N ALA A 189 21.72 -12.41 -1.32
CA ALA A 189 21.76 -12.27 -2.78
C ALA A 189 22.20 -13.56 -3.49
N GLU A 190 23.06 -14.35 -2.86
CA GLU A 190 23.57 -15.62 -3.40
C GLU A 190 22.62 -16.80 -3.20
N GLN A 191 21.62 -16.68 -2.33
CA GLN A 191 20.72 -17.78 -2.01
C GLN A 191 19.64 -17.98 -3.08
N ASP A 192 19.36 -19.25 -3.37
CA ASP A 192 18.24 -19.70 -4.19
C ASP A 192 17.15 -20.27 -3.29
N PHE A 193 16.03 -19.55 -3.19
CA PHE A 193 14.88 -19.94 -2.35
C PHE A 193 13.76 -20.61 -3.15
N ARG A 194 13.98 -20.90 -4.44
CA ARG A 194 12.93 -21.53 -5.27
C ARG A 194 12.47 -22.84 -4.61
N PRO A 195 11.15 -23.05 -4.49
CA PRO A 195 10.63 -24.32 -4.00
C PRO A 195 11.20 -25.48 -4.82
N ALA A 196 11.54 -26.58 -4.15
CA ALA A 196 11.95 -27.79 -4.84
C ALA A 196 10.86 -28.21 -5.84
N ASP A 197 11.28 -28.64 -7.03
CA ASP A 197 10.34 -29.11 -8.05
C ASP A 197 9.58 -30.33 -7.49
N PRO A 198 8.24 -30.25 -7.35
CA PRO A 198 7.44 -31.34 -6.77
C PRO A 198 7.45 -32.60 -7.64
N SER A 199 7.93 -32.52 -8.88
CA SER A 199 8.12 -33.66 -9.76
C SER A 199 9.44 -34.42 -9.51
N LEU A 200 10.38 -33.82 -8.76
CA LEU A 200 11.61 -34.48 -8.34
C LEU A 200 11.38 -35.28 -7.05
N PRO A 201 11.84 -36.53 -6.96
CA PRO A 201 11.77 -37.30 -5.72
C PRO A 201 12.56 -36.56 -4.62
N PRO A 202 12.13 -36.64 -3.35
CA PRO A 202 12.78 -35.93 -2.25
C PRO A 202 14.27 -36.28 -2.20
N GLU A 203 15.13 -35.26 -2.27
CA GLU A 203 16.57 -35.47 -2.10
C GLU A 203 16.84 -35.87 -0.65
N LEU A 204 17.27 -37.12 -0.45
CA LEU A 204 17.76 -37.57 0.84
C LEU A 204 19.10 -36.86 1.13
N PRO A 205 19.33 -36.40 2.38
CA PRO A 205 20.64 -35.88 2.76
C PRO A 205 21.69 -36.94 2.43
N SER A 206 22.74 -36.52 1.72
CA SER A 206 23.86 -37.40 1.36
C SER A 206 24.36 -38.10 2.63
N GLY A 207 24.34 -39.44 2.64
CA GLY A 207 24.51 -40.30 3.83
C GLY A 207 25.82 -40.16 4.61
N THR A 208 26.65 -39.17 4.29
CA THR A 208 27.87 -38.76 5.01
C THR A 208 27.63 -38.08 6.35
N THR A 209 26.38 -37.76 6.73
CA THR A 209 26.05 -37.14 8.03
C THR A 209 25.29 -38.05 8.99
N LEU A 210 25.00 -39.30 8.61
CA LEU A 210 24.45 -40.26 9.56
C LEU A 210 25.59 -40.81 10.44
N PRO A 211 25.52 -40.68 11.77
CA PRO A 211 26.39 -41.42 12.67
C PRO A 211 26.26 -42.91 12.36
N ASP A 212 27.36 -43.66 12.46
CA ASP A 212 27.30 -45.11 12.37
C ASP A 212 26.23 -45.63 13.34
N LEU A 213 25.32 -46.44 12.80
CA LEU A 213 24.30 -47.12 13.59
C LEU A 213 25.00 -47.85 14.73
N PRO A 214 24.64 -47.60 16.01
CA PRO A 214 25.17 -48.42 17.10
C PRO A 214 24.77 -49.87 16.85
N ASP A 215 25.68 -50.80 17.18
CA ASP A 215 25.43 -52.24 17.08
C ASP A 215 24.34 -52.64 18.08
N LEU A 216 23.08 -52.48 17.67
CA LEU A 216 21.92 -52.98 18.40
C LEU A 216 21.90 -54.49 18.27
N LYS A 217 22.44 -55.17 19.29
CA LYS A 217 22.18 -56.59 19.54
C LYS A 217 20.71 -56.78 19.90
N LEU A 218 19.86 -56.80 18.89
CA LEU A 218 18.45 -57.14 19.05
C LEU A 218 18.39 -58.60 19.52
N PRO A 219 17.66 -58.90 20.62
CA PRO A 219 17.37 -60.27 20.99
C PRO A 219 16.66 -60.94 19.81
N THR A 220 17.12 -62.12 19.41
CA THR A 220 16.37 -62.96 18.48
C THR A 220 15.06 -63.30 19.17
N LEU A 221 13.95 -62.70 18.73
CA LEU A 221 12.62 -63.17 19.08
C LEU A 221 12.55 -64.61 18.57
N GLY A 222 12.59 -65.56 19.51
CA GLY A 222 12.55 -66.97 19.19
C GLY A 222 11.29 -67.24 18.38
N SER A 223 11.49 -67.62 17.12
CA SER A 223 10.47 -68.32 16.33
C SER A 223 10.28 -69.69 16.98
N GLY A 224 9.47 -69.71 18.04
CA GLY A 224 8.88 -70.93 18.57
C GLY A 224 7.75 -71.33 17.64
N ASP A 225 8.11 -72.09 16.61
CA ASP A 225 7.20 -72.95 15.88
C ASP A 225 6.90 -74.15 16.77
N ASP A 226 5.79 -74.10 17.50
CA ASP A 226 5.08 -75.26 18.01
C ASP A 226 3.59 -74.89 18.02
N THR A 227 2.91 -75.38 17.00
CA THR A 227 1.46 -75.47 16.85
C THR A 227 0.84 -76.31 17.97
N ASP A 228 -0.20 -75.79 18.64
CA ASP A 228 -1.52 -76.43 18.75
C ASP A 228 -2.50 -75.54 19.56
N GLU A 229 -3.52 -75.07 18.83
CA GLU A 229 -4.94 -74.79 19.14
C GLU A 229 -5.42 -74.10 20.44
N ASP A 230 -6.41 -73.22 20.21
CA ASP A 230 -7.41 -72.64 21.12
C ASP A 230 -7.05 -71.38 21.91
N ASP A 231 -7.26 -70.19 21.31
CA ASP A 231 -8.31 -69.25 21.73
C ASP A 231 -8.22 -67.93 20.94
N GLU A 232 -9.24 -67.66 20.12
CA GLU A 232 -9.48 -66.35 19.51
C GLU A 232 -9.84 -65.32 20.60
N MET A 233 -8.90 -64.45 20.97
CA MET A 233 -9.26 -63.23 21.71
C MET A 233 -9.67 -62.12 20.74
N SER A 234 -10.99 -61.98 20.60
CA SER A 234 -11.67 -60.85 19.96
C SER A 234 -11.22 -59.50 20.56
N LEU A 235 -11.11 -58.50 19.70
CA LEU A 235 -10.83 -57.09 20.04
C LEU A 235 -12.03 -56.37 20.69
N ASP A 236 -13.13 -57.08 20.98
CA ASP A 236 -14.36 -56.50 21.57
C ASP A 236 -14.29 -56.30 23.10
N ASP A 237 -13.24 -56.76 23.79
CA ASP A 237 -13.12 -56.72 25.26
C ASP A 237 -12.07 -55.72 25.80
N MET A 238 -11.89 -54.57 25.13
CA MET A 238 -11.21 -53.42 25.73
C MET A 238 -12.22 -52.44 26.35
N PRO A 239 -12.38 -52.40 27.69
CA PRO A 239 -13.24 -51.41 28.32
C PRO A 239 -12.53 -50.04 28.34
N GLY A 240 -13.11 -49.04 27.67
CA GLY A 240 -12.89 -47.64 28.06
C GLY A 240 -12.48 -46.61 27.02
N LEU A 241 -12.87 -46.74 25.75
CA LEU A 241 -12.76 -45.63 24.78
C LEU A 241 -14.05 -45.49 23.95
N GLU A 242 -15.11 -44.98 24.58
CA GLU A 242 -16.28 -44.47 23.85
C GLU A 242 -15.94 -43.11 23.22
N LEU A 243 -15.82 -43.08 21.89
CA LEU A 243 -15.82 -41.85 21.11
C LEU A 243 -17.28 -41.36 20.96
N PRO A 244 -17.57 -40.06 21.14
CA PRO A 244 -18.92 -39.54 21.02
C PRO A 244 -19.45 -39.69 19.58
N ALA A 245 -20.61 -40.33 19.45
CA ALA A 245 -21.34 -40.49 18.20
C ALA A 245 -22.05 -39.18 17.84
N ASP A 246 -21.38 -38.35 17.03
CA ASP A 246 -21.98 -37.55 15.95
C ASP A 246 -20.91 -36.62 15.37
N TYR A 247 -20.22 -37.09 14.33
CA TYR A 247 -19.62 -36.22 13.33
C TYR A 247 -20.00 -36.76 11.96
N ASP A 248 -21.05 -36.14 11.44
CA ASP A 248 -21.62 -36.32 10.11
C ASP A 248 -20.55 -35.94 9.07
N VAL A 249 -20.07 -36.92 8.29
CA VAL A 249 -19.14 -36.68 7.19
C VAL A 249 -19.96 -36.12 6.04
N ALA A 250 -20.00 -34.80 5.92
CA ALA A 250 -20.59 -34.13 4.78
C ALA A 250 -19.87 -34.51 3.48
N THR A 251 -20.53 -35.34 2.68
CA THR A 251 -20.18 -35.64 1.29
C THR A 251 -20.22 -34.34 0.46
N PRO A 252 -19.19 -33.99 -0.33
CA PRO A 252 -19.27 -32.84 -1.21
C PRO A 252 -20.23 -33.11 -2.38
N GLU A 253 -21.32 -32.33 -2.46
CA GLU A 253 -22.24 -32.32 -3.61
C GLU A 253 -21.52 -31.84 -4.88
N ALA A 254 -21.60 -32.67 -5.93
CA ALA A 254 -21.27 -32.30 -7.29
C ALA A 254 -22.30 -31.30 -7.82
N THR A 255 -21.84 -30.13 -8.27
CA THR A 255 -22.67 -29.12 -8.93
C THR A 255 -22.87 -29.50 -10.41
N PRO A 256 -24.11 -29.48 -10.94
CA PRO A 256 -24.35 -29.74 -12.36
C PRO A 256 -24.14 -28.49 -13.22
N GLU A 257 -23.60 -28.72 -14.42
CA GLU A 257 -23.41 -27.75 -15.51
C GLU A 257 -24.69 -26.97 -15.86
N LYS A 258 -24.51 -25.68 -16.14
CA LYS A 258 -25.27 -24.97 -17.17
C LYS A 258 -24.50 -23.79 -17.74
#